data_AF-A0A954NAJ1-F1
#
_entry.id   AF-A0A954NAJ1-F1
#
_cell.length_a   1.000
_cell.length_b   1.000
_cell.length_c   1.000
_cell.angle_alpha   90.00
_cell.angle_beta   90.00
_cell.angle_gamma   90.00
#
_symmetry.space_group_name_H-M   'P 1'
#
loop_
_entity.id
_entity.type
_entity.pdbx_description
1 polymer ?
#
loop_
_entity_poly.entity_id
_entity_poly.type
_entity_poly.pdbx_seq_one_letter_code
_entity_poly.pdbx_strand_id
1 'polypeptide(L)'
;MKKLVVLVTYCAVACHTLPVIAARVWTDSRGAYTLEADLVMFNDATVILQRGDHELVAIPIDALSEEDRDYLESSDAISAAKQTSEAAQTWVLNNGVEVTGRIVDYTARDVTLQRRRRRIYVNDRVLENLPTFYQELVPAIVAHVEQLPQADRRSLEAWLVRQRAQPRTFHLEGVILETENGDEYAIPFFLFNDDDLKLLHPGWDDWEAAWGRDDVNAAHEWAFLLESLAAARYHDRRVQREIAMLQLKLKAVDVGLTSLWEVTLYPLPGQHLPPQWVVVPGRDSRQATDTALQMNPGFAAGPVRRVSR
;
A
#
# COMPACT_ATOMS: atom_id res chain seq x y z
N MET A 1 -50.10 -45.76 26.83
CA MET A 1 -49.41 -44.62 27.48
C MET A 1 -48.08 -44.39 26.77
N LYS A 2 -47.87 -43.17 26.27
CA LYS A 2 -46.63 -42.51 25.80
C LYS A 2 -45.77 -43.21 24.72
N LYS A 3 -45.95 -42.74 23.47
CA LYS A 3 -44.97 -42.83 22.38
C LYS A 3 -43.79 -41.89 22.70
N LEU A 4 -42.57 -42.40 22.67
CA LEU A 4 -41.33 -41.61 22.74
C LEU A 4 -40.79 -41.48 21.31
N VAL A 5 -40.92 -40.30 20.72
CA VAL A 5 -40.30 -39.96 19.43
C VAL A 5 -38.93 -39.39 19.74
N VAL A 6 -37.87 -40.09 19.32
CA VAL A 6 -36.49 -39.59 19.35
C VAL A 6 -36.29 -38.73 18.11
N LEU A 7 -36.21 -37.42 18.29
CA LEU A 7 -35.87 -36.47 17.23
C LEU A 7 -34.34 -36.40 17.16
N VAL A 8 -33.74 -36.99 16.13
CA VAL A 8 -32.32 -36.80 15.81
C VAL A 8 -32.20 -35.50 15.02
N THR A 9 -31.78 -34.43 15.68
CA THR A 9 -31.53 -33.14 15.03
C THR A 9 -30.20 -33.22 14.30
N TYR A 10 -30.26 -33.22 12.96
CA TYR A 10 -29.11 -33.09 12.08
C TYR A 10 -28.57 -31.66 12.19
N CYS A 11 -27.41 -31.47 12.81
CA CYS A 11 -26.68 -30.21 12.77
C CYS A 11 -26.07 -30.07 11.37
N ALA A 12 -26.77 -29.39 10.46
CA ALA A 12 -26.19 -28.93 9.21
C ALA A 12 -25.17 -27.83 9.54
N VAL A 13 -23.89 -28.21 9.59
CA VAL A 13 -22.79 -27.24 9.58
C VAL A 13 -22.80 -26.59 8.20
N ALA A 14 -23.41 -25.40 8.13
CA ALA A 14 -23.32 -24.54 6.96
C ALA A 14 -21.89 -24.01 6.89
N CYS A 15 -21.02 -24.73 6.17
CA CYS A 15 -19.70 -24.25 5.79
C CYS A 15 -19.90 -23.03 4.89
N HIS A 16 -19.78 -21.82 5.46
CA HIS A 16 -19.80 -20.58 4.68
C HIS A 16 -18.44 -20.48 3.98
N THR A 17 -18.36 -21.01 2.77
CA THR A 17 -17.28 -20.71 1.85
C THR A 17 -17.43 -19.24 1.47
N LEU A 18 -16.61 -18.37 2.05
CA LEU A 18 -16.45 -17.00 1.60
C LEU A 18 -16.04 -17.07 0.11
N PRO A 19 -16.76 -16.40 -0.81
CA PRO A 19 -16.35 -16.35 -2.19
C PRO A 19 -15.06 -15.53 -2.27
N VAL A 20 -13.94 -16.23 -2.41
CA VAL A 20 -12.75 -15.63 -3.03
C VAL A 20 -13.17 -15.38 -4.46
N ILE A 21 -13.39 -14.11 -4.83
CA ILE A 21 -13.71 -13.75 -6.21
C ILE A 21 -12.51 -14.16 -7.04
N ALA A 22 -12.74 -15.17 -7.87
CA ALA A 22 -11.71 -15.90 -8.57
C ALA A 22 -11.02 -15.01 -9.60
N ALA A 23 -9.70 -15.17 -9.73
CA ALA A 23 -8.86 -14.59 -10.76
C ALA A 23 -9.61 -14.49 -12.10
N ARG A 24 -9.69 -13.26 -12.62
CA ARG A 24 -10.36 -12.93 -13.89
C ARG A 24 -9.31 -12.66 -14.95
N VAL A 25 -9.66 -12.93 -16.20
CA VAL A 25 -8.88 -12.45 -17.35
C VAL A 25 -9.31 -11.04 -17.69
N TRP A 26 -8.41 -10.08 -17.44
CA TRP A 26 -8.51 -8.69 -17.81
C TRP A 26 -7.96 -8.49 -19.21
N THR A 27 -8.61 -7.65 -20.01
CA THR A 27 -8.29 -7.44 -21.42
C THR A 27 -8.09 -5.96 -21.68
N ASP A 28 -7.10 -5.63 -22.51
CA ASP A 28 -6.91 -4.24 -22.94
C ASP A 28 -8.01 -3.79 -23.92
N SER A 29 -8.11 -2.49 -24.14
CA SER A 29 -9.12 -1.87 -25.02
C SER A 29 -9.09 -2.37 -26.46
N ARG A 30 -7.96 -2.97 -26.88
CA ARG A 30 -7.75 -3.52 -28.23
C ARG A 30 -7.86 -5.05 -28.30
N GLY A 31 -8.02 -5.75 -27.18
CA GLY A 31 -7.99 -7.21 -27.14
C GLY A 31 -6.64 -7.86 -27.48
N ALA A 32 -5.57 -7.07 -27.53
CA ALA A 32 -4.21 -7.50 -27.86
C ALA A 32 -3.46 -8.02 -26.62
N TYR A 33 -3.88 -7.64 -25.42
CA TYR A 33 -3.26 -8.02 -24.17
C TYR A 33 -4.30 -8.60 -23.22
N THR A 34 -3.96 -9.72 -22.58
CA THR A 34 -4.80 -10.35 -21.55
C THR A 34 -3.97 -10.68 -20.32
N LEU A 35 -4.53 -10.45 -19.15
CA LEU A 35 -3.90 -10.66 -17.86
C LEU A 35 -4.83 -11.41 -16.91
N GLU A 36 -4.41 -12.56 -16.42
CA GLU A 36 -5.13 -13.24 -15.34
C GLU A 36 -4.71 -12.67 -13.98
N ALA A 37 -5.65 -12.07 -13.26
CA ALA A 37 -5.42 -11.41 -11.98
C ALA A 37 -6.70 -11.24 -11.14
N ASP A 38 -6.52 -11.16 -9.84
CA ASP A 38 -7.52 -10.80 -8.84
C ASP A 38 -7.66 -9.28 -8.77
N LEU A 39 -8.89 -8.79 -8.59
CA LEU A 39 -9.15 -7.36 -8.34
C LEU A 39 -8.74 -7.02 -6.91
N VAL A 40 -7.88 -6.02 -6.75
CA VAL A 40 -7.51 -5.49 -5.43
C VAL A 40 -8.35 -4.26 -5.12
N MET A 41 -8.19 -3.21 -5.92
CA MET A 41 -8.85 -1.91 -5.75
C MET A 41 -9.00 -1.20 -7.09
N PHE A 42 -9.90 -0.22 -7.18
CA PHE A 42 -9.97 0.69 -8.32
C PHE A 42 -10.53 2.05 -7.88
N ASN A 43 -10.19 3.09 -8.63
CA ASN A 43 -10.78 4.43 -8.52
C ASN A 43 -11.35 4.84 -9.90
N ASP A 44 -11.58 6.13 -10.14
CA ASP A 44 -12.15 6.60 -11.42
C ASP A 44 -11.17 6.49 -12.61
N ALA A 45 -9.87 6.35 -12.36
CA ALA A 45 -8.82 6.42 -13.38
C ALA A 45 -8.01 5.12 -13.52
N THR A 46 -7.83 4.38 -12.43
CA THR A 46 -6.86 3.29 -12.32
C THR A 46 -7.49 2.09 -11.61
N VAL A 47 -7.22 0.88 -12.14
CA VAL A 47 -7.47 -0.41 -11.48
C VAL A 47 -6.16 -1.02 -10.99
N ILE A 48 -6.19 -1.61 -9.81
CA ILE A 48 -5.08 -2.36 -9.21
C ILE A 48 -5.45 -3.84 -9.17
N LEU A 49 -4.58 -4.64 -9.77
CA LEU A 49 -4.77 -6.07 -9.96
C LEU A 49 -3.62 -6.85 -9.31
N GLN A 50 -3.93 -7.97 -8.66
CA GLN A 50 -2.95 -8.91 -8.12
C GLN A 50 -2.89 -10.16 -8.98
N ARG A 51 -1.71 -10.45 -9.52
CA ARG A 51 -1.49 -11.65 -10.33
C ARG A 51 -1.28 -12.88 -9.43
N GLY A 52 -1.40 -14.07 -10.01
CA GLY A 52 -1.15 -15.33 -9.28
C GLY A 52 0.29 -15.52 -8.76
N ASP A 53 1.24 -14.69 -9.20
CA ASP A 53 2.61 -14.62 -8.66
C ASP A 53 2.76 -13.60 -7.51
N HIS A 54 1.67 -13.01 -7.05
CA HIS A 54 1.57 -12.04 -5.95
C HIS A 54 2.17 -10.66 -6.26
N GLU A 55 2.38 -10.36 -7.55
CA GLU A 55 2.75 -9.02 -7.98
C GLU A 55 1.51 -8.16 -8.27
N LEU A 56 1.62 -6.87 -7.93
CA LEU A 56 0.58 -5.87 -8.15
C LEU A 56 0.83 -5.09 -9.44
N VAL A 57 -0.25 -4.84 -10.17
CA VAL A 57 -0.25 -4.16 -11.46
C VAL A 57 -1.31 -3.06 -11.46
N ALA A 58 -0.89 -1.83 -11.73
CA ALA A 58 -1.79 -0.70 -11.94
C ALA A 58 -2.06 -0.49 -13.44
N ILE A 59 -3.33 -0.49 -13.84
CA ILE A 59 -3.77 -0.30 -15.24
C ILE A 59 -4.76 0.87 -15.29
N PRO A 60 -4.57 1.85 -16.19
CA PRO A 60 -5.58 2.87 -16.46
C PRO A 60 -6.90 2.23 -16.94
N ILE A 61 -8.03 2.69 -16.43
CA ILE A 61 -9.35 2.14 -16.78
C ILE A 61 -9.67 2.35 -18.27
N ASP A 62 -9.21 3.45 -18.87
CA ASP A 62 -9.36 3.73 -20.30
C ASP A 62 -8.57 2.77 -21.19
N ALA A 63 -7.56 2.09 -20.65
CA ALA A 63 -6.79 1.06 -21.32
C ALA A 63 -7.46 -0.32 -21.27
N LEU A 64 -8.56 -0.50 -20.52
CA LEU A 64 -9.32 -1.75 -20.43
C LEU A 64 -10.37 -1.90 -21.54
N SER A 65 -10.76 -3.16 -21.79
CA SER A 65 -11.88 -3.49 -22.65
C SER A 65 -13.20 -2.90 -22.14
N GLU A 66 -14.21 -2.78 -23.01
CA GLU A 66 -15.56 -2.37 -22.58
C GLU A 66 -16.16 -3.35 -21.57
N GLU A 67 -15.97 -4.66 -21.78
CA GLU A 67 -16.46 -5.71 -20.87
C GLU A 67 -15.84 -5.62 -19.47
N ASP A 68 -14.56 -5.28 -19.36
CA ASP A 68 -13.89 -5.12 -18.07
C ASP A 68 -14.26 -3.80 -17.39
N ARG A 69 -14.53 -2.74 -18.15
CA ARG A 69 -15.05 -1.47 -17.61
C ARG A 69 -16.46 -1.66 -17.05
N ASP A 70 -17.33 -2.34 -17.77
CA ASP A 70 -18.69 -2.67 -17.31
C ASP A 70 -18.65 -3.55 -16.05
N TYR A 71 -17.65 -4.42 -15.94
CA TYR A 71 -17.45 -5.21 -14.72
C TYR A 71 -17.07 -4.35 -13.52
N LEU A 72 -16.23 -3.32 -13.68
CA LEU A 72 -15.84 -2.43 -12.57
C LEU A 72 -17.06 -1.67 -12.00
N GLU A 73 -18.10 -1.44 -12.81
CA GLU A 73 -19.36 -0.84 -12.36
C GLU A 73 -20.31 -1.85 -11.68
N SER A 74 -20.01 -3.14 -11.73
CA SER A 74 -20.85 -4.19 -11.14
C SER A 74 -20.79 -4.20 -9.61
N SER A 75 -21.86 -4.67 -8.98
CA SER A 75 -21.91 -4.87 -7.53
C SER A 75 -20.82 -5.82 -7.01
N ASP A 76 -20.42 -6.79 -7.85
CA ASP A 76 -19.44 -7.79 -7.49
C ASP A 76 -18.04 -7.16 -7.41
N ALA A 77 -17.66 -6.35 -8.40
CA ALA A 77 -16.38 -5.63 -8.38
C ALA A 77 -16.31 -4.62 -7.25
N ILE A 78 -17.38 -3.84 -7.04
CA ILE A 78 -17.46 -2.88 -5.93
C ILE A 78 -17.34 -3.59 -4.58
N SER A 79 -18.01 -4.72 -4.40
CA SER A 79 -17.96 -5.48 -3.15
C SER A 79 -16.58 -6.09 -2.92
N ALA A 80 -15.94 -6.62 -3.97
CA ALA A 80 -14.58 -7.14 -3.91
C ALA A 80 -13.59 -6.06 -3.48
N ALA A 81 -13.61 -4.92 -4.19
CA ALA A 81 -12.73 -3.80 -3.93
C ALA A 81 -12.94 -3.24 -2.52
N LYS A 82 -14.20 -3.12 -2.06
CA LYS A 82 -14.51 -2.68 -0.70
C LYS A 82 -14.02 -3.66 0.36
N GLN A 83 -14.22 -4.95 0.14
CA GLN A 83 -13.75 -5.96 1.09
C GLN A 83 -12.24 -5.89 1.27
N THR A 84 -11.50 -5.59 0.21
CA THR A 84 -10.05 -5.42 0.25
C THR A 84 -9.65 -4.06 0.82
N SER A 85 -10.29 -2.97 0.40
CA SER A 85 -9.94 -1.62 0.83
C SER A 85 -10.28 -1.40 2.30
N GLU A 86 -11.48 -1.80 2.76
CA GLU A 86 -12.00 -1.56 4.12
C GLU A 86 -11.49 -2.57 5.16
N ALA A 87 -10.67 -3.56 4.77
CA ALA A 87 -10.12 -4.53 5.71
C ALA A 87 -9.20 -3.84 6.73
N ALA A 88 -9.46 -4.06 8.02
CA ALA A 88 -8.62 -3.52 9.09
C ALA A 88 -7.22 -4.17 9.07
N GLN A 89 -6.18 -3.35 8.93
CA GLN A 89 -4.80 -3.81 8.88
C GLN A 89 -4.15 -3.62 10.25
N THR A 90 -3.29 -4.55 10.67
CA THR A 90 -2.51 -4.41 11.91
C THR A 90 -1.03 -4.24 11.56
N TRP A 91 -0.45 -3.13 12.01
CA TRP A 91 0.92 -2.73 11.78
C TRP A 91 1.72 -2.85 13.07
N VAL A 92 2.90 -3.47 13.01
CA VAL A 92 3.79 -3.61 14.17
C VAL A 92 4.95 -2.63 14.01
N LEU A 93 4.96 -1.61 14.86
CA LEU A 93 6.00 -0.58 14.87
C LEU A 93 7.31 -1.14 15.45
N ASN A 94 8.42 -0.46 15.20
CA ASN A 94 9.77 -0.86 15.63
C ASN A 94 9.94 -0.92 17.16
N ASN A 95 9.08 -0.24 17.91
CA ASN A 95 9.00 -0.27 19.36
C ASN A 95 8.08 -1.39 19.89
N GLY A 96 7.52 -2.22 19.00
CA GLY A 96 6.61 -3.32 19.33
C GLY A 96 5.15 -2.91 19.54
N VAL A 97 4.80 -1.63 19.35
CA VAL A 97 3.42 -1.17 19.44
C VAL A 97 2.66 -1.67 18.21
N GLU A 98 1.52 -2.33 18.46
CA GLU A 98 0.60 -2.73 17.41
C GLU A 98 -0.42 -1.62 17.18
N VAL A 99 -0.61 -1.26 15.91
CA VAL A 99 -1.59 -0.26 15.50
C VAL A 99 -2.53 -0.86 14.48
N THR A 100 -3.84 -0.82 14.79
CA THR A 100 -4.88 -1.31 13.87
C THR A 100 -5.55 -0.15 13.16
N GLY A 101 -5.53 -0.19 11.84
CA GLY A 101 -6.14 0.80 10.97
C GLY A 101 -5.69 0.62 9.53
N ARG A 102 -6.16 1.50 8.66
CA ARG A 102 -5.96 1.50 7.22
C ARG A 102 -4.99 2.59 6.83
N ILE A 103 -4.00 2.30 6.02
CA ILE A 103 -3.17 3.35 5.45
C ILE A 103 -3.91 3.97 4.26
N VAL A 104 -4.14 5.28 4.31
CA VAL A 104 -5.00 5.98 3.34
C VAL A 104 -4.29 7.08 2.55
N ASP A 105 -3.18 7.61 3.06
CA ASP A 105 -2.43 8.69 2.39
C ASP A 105 -1.01 8.79 2.94
N TYR A 106 -0.17 9.55 2.25
CA TYR A 106 1.07 10.11 2.76
C TYR A 106 0.80 11.36 3.59
N THR A 107 1.80 11.77 4.38
CA THR A 107 1.73 13.03 5.09
C THR A 107 3.11 13.61 5.36
N ALA A 108 3.24 14.93 5.12
CA ALA A 108 4.28 15.79 5.63
C ALA A 108 3.61 16.87 6.50
N ARG A 109 3.61 16.73 7.83
CA ARG A 109 2.91 17.69 8.69
C ARG A 109 3.64 18.02 9.97
N ASP A 110 3.43 19.24 10.42
CA ASP A 110 3.91 19.71 11.70
C ASP A 110 3.04 19.18 12.85
N VAL A 111 3.67 18.56 13.83
CA VAL A 111 3.06 18.16 15.09
C VAL A 111 3.61 19.00 16.22
N THR A 112 2.72 19.73 16.90
CA THR A 112 3.05 20.60 18.01
C THR A 112 2.69 19.96 19.33
N LEU A 113 3.68 19.83 20.20
CA LEU A 113 3.59 19.34 21.56
C LEU A 113 3.72 20.49 22.55
N GLN A 114 2.81 20.57 23.50
CA GLN A 114 2.89 21.56 24.57
C GLN A 114 2.32 21.04 25.89
N ARG A 115 2.94 21.45 27.00
CA ARG A 115 2.39 21.23 28.33
C ARG A 115 1.68 22.48 28.84
N ARG A 116 0.37 22.40 29.11
CA ARG A 116 -0.45 23.48 29.69
C ARG A 116 -1.23 22.95 30.89
N ARG A 117 -1.20 23.65 32.04
CA ARG A 117 -1.96 23.29 33.26
C ARG A 117 -1.84 21.80 33.65
N ARG A 118 -0.61 21.26 33.62
CA ARG A 118 -0.25 19.85 33.90
C ARG A 118 -0.73 18.80 32.88
N ARG A 119 -1.44 19.19 31.82
CA ARG A 119 -1.82 18.30 30.71
C ARG A 119 -0.88 18.46 29.53
N ILE A 120 -0.69 17.38 28.77
CA ILE A 120 0.05 17.38 27.51
C ILE A 120 -0.95 17.54 26.38
N TYR A 121 -0.63 18.43 25.45
CA TYR A 121 -1.41 18.69 24.26
C TYR A 121 -0.59 18.32 23.02
N VAL A 122 -1.25 17.66 22.06
CA VAL A 122 -0.74 17.36 20.72
C VAL A 122 -1.70 18.01 19.72
N ASN A 123 -1.22 18.98 18.92
CA ASN A 123 -2.07 19.74 17.99
C ASN A 123 -3.38 20.22 18.65
N ASP A 124 -3.27 20.75 19.86
CA ASP A 124 -4.37 21.22 20.73
C ASP A 124 -5.34 20.16 21.30
N ARG A 125 -5.13 18.87 21.04
CA ARG A 125 -5.85 17.77 21.70
C ARG A 125 -5.10 17.30 22.94
N VAL A 126 -5.83 17.02 24.02
CA VAL A 126 -5.24 16.45 25.25
C VAL A 126 -4.77 15.03 24.95
N LEU A 127 -3.52 14.72 25.26
CA LEU A 127 -2.90 13.41 24.94
C LEU A 127 -3.71 12.25 25.53
N GLU A 128 -4.21 12.39 26.76
CA GLU A 128 -5.01 11.36 27.43
C GLU A 128 -6.36 11.08 26.75
N ASN A 129 -6.83 11.97 25.87
CA ASN A 129 -8.05 11.79 25.10
C ASN A 129 -7.80 11.17 23.71
N LEU A 130 -6.53 10.96 23.33
CA LEU A 130 -6.17 10.32 22.07
C LEU A 130 -6.18 8.79 22.25
N PRO A 131 -6.26 8.01 21.16
CA PRO A 131 -6.21 6.55 21.24
C PRO A 131 -4.95 6.06 21.93
N THR A 132 -5.04 4.91 22.60
CA THR A 132 -3.94 4.32 23.37
C THR A 132 -2.65 4.20 22.56
N PHE A 133 -2.74 3.72 21.32
CA PHE A 133 -1.56 3.57 20.46
C PHE A 133 -0.87 4.94 20.20
N TYR A 134 -1.65 6.01 20.05
CA TYR A 134 -1.11 7.34 19.82
C TYR A 134 -0.48 7.93 21.10
N GLN A 135 -1.01 7.56 22.28
CA GLN A 135 -0.40 7.90 23.57
C GLN A 135 0.98 7.25 23.76
N GLU A 136 1.20 6.07 23.19
CA GLU A 136 2.49 5.36 23.20
C GLU A 136 3.44 5.86 22.10
N LEU A 137 2.89 6.27 20.96
CA LEU A 137 3.62 6.79 19.82
C LEU A 137 4.27 8.15 20.09
N VAL A 138 3.58 9.06 20.79
CA VAL A 138 4.09 10.42 21.08
C VAL A 138 5.42 10.40 21.86
N PRO A 139 5.59 9.64 22.95
CA PRO A 139 6.90 9.45 23.59
C PRO A 139 7.98 8.93 22.65
N ALA A 140 7.66 8.00 21.75
CA ALA A 140 8.62 7.45 20.78
C ALA A 140 9.08 8.48 19.76
N ILE A 141 8.17 9.32 19.25
CA ILE A 141 8.52 10.44 18.36
C ILE A 141 9.51 11.38 19.04
N VAL A 142 9.18 11.85 20.25
CA VAL A 142 10.02 12.82 20.95
C VAL A 142 11.36 12.19 21.30
N ALA A 143 11.38 10.93 21.71
CA ALA A 143 12.63 10.23 22.00
C ALA A 143 13.52 10.08 20.77
N HIS A 144 12.95 9.80 19.60
CA HIS A 144 13.70 9.74 18.35
C HIS A 144 14.26 11.12 17.96
N VAL A 145 13.40 12.14 17.86
CA VAL A 145 13.81 13.46 17.34
C VAL A 145 14.74 14.21 18.30
N GLU A 146 14.48 14.14 19.60
CA GLU A 146 15.27 14.83 20.63
C GLU A 146 16.34 13.93 21.26
N GLN A 147 16.52 12.71 20.72
CA GLN A 147 17.52 11.73 21.15
C GLN A 147 17.45 11.43 22.66
N LEU A 148 16.23 11.22 23.17
CA LEU A 148 16.03 10.88 24.58
C LEU A 148 16.45 9.43 24.84
N PRO A 149 17.01 9.13 26.03
CA PRO A 149 17.49 7.78 26.35
C PRO A 149 16.36 6.75 26.50
N GLN A 150 15.12 7.19 26.72
CA GLN A 150 13.95 6.33 26.92
C GLN A 150 12.73 6.92 26.20
N ALA A 151 11.99 6.05 25.50
CA ALA A 151 10.76 6.37 24.80
C ALA A 151 9.52 6.15 25.68
N ASP A 152 9.54 6.67 26.91
CA ASP A 152 8.45 6.48 27.88
C ASP A 152 7.77 7.80 28.29
N ARG A 153 6.57 7.66 28.86
CA ARG A 153 5.75 8.78 29.32
C ARG A 153 6.48 9.68 30.33
N ARG A 154 7.27 9.08 31.22
CA ARG A 154 8.02 9.79 32.26
C ARG A 154 9.10 10.70 31.65
N SER A 155 9.80 10.20 30.65
CA SER A 155 10.87 10.90 29.94
C SER A 155 10.32 12.03 29.08
N LEU A 156 9.18 11.79 28.41
CA LEU A 156 8.41 12.83 27.72
C LEU A 156 8.02 13.96 28.67
N GLU A 157 7.45 13.64 29.83
CA GLU A 157 7.03 14.63 30.83
C GLU A 157 8.21 15.43 31.38
N ALA A 158 9.31 14.74 31.72
CA ALA A 158 10.54 15.39 32.19
C ALA A 158 11.12 16.32 31.12
N TRP A 159 11.12 15.91 29.85
CA TRP A 159 11.54 16.75 28.74
C TRP A 159 10.61 17.97 28.59
N LEU A 160 9.28 17.80 28.58
CA LEU A 160 8.33 18.91 28.48
C LEU A 160 8.42 19.92 29.64
N VAL A 161 8.76 19.47 30.85
CA VAL A 161 9.00 20.37 31.99
C VAL A 161 10.22 21.25 31.73
N ARG A 162 11.28 20.71 31.13
CA ARG A 162 12.49 21.48 30.76
C ARG A 162 12.20 22.55 29.70
N GLN A 163 11.21 22.32 28.83
CA GLN A 163 10.75 23.30 27.83
C GLN A 163 9.99 24.50 28.42
N ARG A 164 9.75 24.55 29.74
CA ARG A 164 9.09 25.67 30.44
C ARG A 164 7.75 26.09 29.80
N ALA A 165 6.96 25.09 29.37
CA ALA A 165 5.66 25.27 28.70
C ALA A 165 5.70 25.97 27.32
N GLN A 166 6.89 26.13 26.72
CA GLN A 166 6.99 26.52 25.31
C GLN A 166 6.52 25.37 24.43
N PRO A 167 5.69 25.66 23.40
CA PRO A 167 5.34 24.66 22.40
C PRO A 167 6.59 24.24 21.62
N ARG A 168 6.65 22.96 21.27
CA ARG A 168 7.69 22.38 20.42
C ARG A 168 7.02 21.73 19.23
N THR A 169 7.46 22.13 18.04
CA THR A 169 6.89 21.66 16.78
C THR A 169 7.90 20.76 16.09
N PHE A 170 7.41 19.64 15.58
CA PHE A 170 8.18 18.62 14.89
C PHE A 170 7.59 18.44 13.50
N HIS A 171 8.42 18.55 12.47
CA HIS A 171 8.02 18.15 11.13
C HIS A 171 8.06 16.62 11.05
N LEU A 172 6.94 16.00 10.70
CA LEU A 172 6.82 14.55 10.60
C LEU A 172 6.44 14.13 9.19
N GLU A 173 7.20 13.19 8.67
CA GLU A 173 7.02 12.54 7.38
C GLU A 173 6.59 11.10 7.62
N GLY A 174 5.55 10.65 6.92
CA GLY A 174 4.99 9.34 7.15
C GLY A 174 3.70 9.10 6.39
N VAL A 175 2.85 8.28 6.99
CA VAL A 175 1.55 7.88 6.43
C VAL A 175 0.40 8.30 7.34
N ILE A 176 -0.77 8.48 6.76
CA ILE A 176 -2.03 8.63 7.48
C ILE A 176 -2.63 7.24 7.69
N LEU A 177 -2.90 6.93 8.96
CA LEU A 177 -3.66 5.76 9.36
C LEU A 177 -5.07 6.16 9.78
N GLU A 178 -6.06 5.65 9.06
CA GLU A 178 -7.47 5.73 9.40
C GLU A 178 -7.87 4.55 10.31
N THR A 179 -8.45 4.85 11.47
CA THR A 179 -8.94 3.82 12.41
C THR A 179 -10.37 3.40 12.06
N GLU A 180 -10.87 2.32 12.68
CA GLU A 180 -12.25 1.84 12.47
C GLU A 180 -13.34 2.91 12.74
N ASN A 181 -13.04 3.88 13.60
CA ASN A 181 -13.96 5.00 13.89
C ASN A 181 -13.90 6.14 12.85
N GLY A 182 -13.07 6.01 11.81
CA GLY A 182 -12.82 7.05 10.80
C GLY A 182 -11.88 8.17 11.26
N ASP A 183 -11.26 8.04 12.44
CA ASP A 183 -10.26 9.01 12.89
C ASP A 183 -8.92 8.73 12.20
N GLU A 184 -8.30 9.79 11.68
CA GLU A 184 -6.99 9.77 11.03
C GLU A 184 -5.84 10.17 11.96
N TYR A 185 -4.76 9.40 11.91
CA TYR A 185 -3.55 9.65 12.69
C TYR A 185 -2.30 9.55 11.81
N ALA A 186 -1.42 10.56 11.92
CA ALA A 186 -0.12 10.52 11.25
C ALA A 186 0.84 9.58 12.01
N ILE A 187 1.41 8.61 11.30
CA ILE A 187 2.43 7.69 11.80
C ILE A 187 3.73 7.96 11.03
N PRO A 188 4.79 8.45 11.70
CA PRO A 188 6.06 8.71 11.04
C PRO A 188 6.74 7.47 10.49
N PHE A 189 7.41 7.60 9.35
CA PHE A 189 8.15 6.49 8.70
C PHE A 189 9.14 5.82 9.64
N PHE A 190 9.92 6.60 10.40
CA PHE A 190 10.95 6.07 11.30
C PHE A 190 10.41 5.17 12.42
N LEU A 191 9.10 5.07 12.61
CA LEU A 191 8.48 4.12 13.56
C LEU A 191 8.17 2.77 12.93
N PHE A 192 8.13 2.64 11.62
CA PHE A 192 7.94 1.35 10.95
C PHE A 192 9.23 0.53 10.98
N ASN A 193 9.07 -0.80 10.88
CA ASN A 193 10.19 -1.69 10.66
C ASN A 193 10.68 -1.61 9.19
N ASP A 194 11.89 -2.10 8.93
CA ASP A 194 12.52 -2.02 7.60
C ASP A 194 11.69 -2.67 6.48
N ASP A 195 10.95 -3.74 6.78
CA ASP A 195 10.17 -4.46 5.77
C ASP A 195 8.87 -3.72 5.40
N ASP A 196 8.22 -3.08 6.36
CA ASP A 196 7.09 -2.21 6.09
C ASP A 196 7.55 -0.89 5.44
N LEU A 197 8.72 -0.36 5.80
CA LEU A 197 9.29 0.83 5.15
C LEU A 197 9.58 0.63 3.67
N LYS A 198 10.12 -0.54 3.28
CA LYS A 198 10.32 -0.90 1.87
C LYS A 198 9.00 -0.89 1.08
N LEU A 199 7.88 -1.08 1.73
CA LEU A 199 6.57 -1.04 1.11
C LEU A 199 5.99 0.37 1.10
N LEU A 200 6.08 1.10 2.22
CA LEU A 200 5.38 2.35 2.42
C LEU A 200 6.12 3.56 1.86
N HIS A 201 7.44 3.52 1.69
CA HIS A 201 8.25 4.67 1.27
C HIS A 201 8.38 4.89 -0.26
N PRO A 202 8.36 3.87 -1.15
CA PRO A 202 8.71 4.06 -2.57
C PRO A 202 7.89 5.08 -3.38
N GLY A 203 6.72 5.54 -2.90
CA GLY A 203 5.96 6.63 -3.55
C GLY A 203 6.07 7.99 -2.86
N TRP A 204 6.84 8.10 -1.77
CA TRP A 204 6.98 9.31 -0.98
C TRP A 204 7.57 10.47 -1.77
N ASP A 205 8.73 10.27 -2.40
CA ASP A 205 9.45 11.33 -3.10
C ASP A 205 8.60 11.92 -4.25
N ASP A 206 7.86 11.06 -4.97
CA ASP A 206 6.98 11.48 -6.05
C ASP A 206 5.71 12.17 -5.53
N TRP A 207 5.13 11.69 -4.43
CA TRP A 207 4.01 12.36 -3.74
C TRP A 207 4.43 13.73 -3.21
N GLU A 208 5.58 13.85 -2.55
CA GLU A 208 6.10 15.11 -2.02
C GLU A 208 6.39 16.10 -3.16
N ALA A 209 6.99 15.62 -4.26
CA ALA A 209 7.24 16.44 -5.43
C ALA A 209 5.95 16.90 -6.12
N ALA A 210 4.88 16.08 -6.13
CA ALA A 210 3.56 16.46 -6.63
C ALA A 210 2.89 17.49 -5.73
N TRP A 211 2.90 17.25 -4.41
CA TRP A 211 2.36 18.15 -3.40
C TRP A 211 3.03 19.52 -3.44
N GLY A 212 4.37 19.56 -3.53
CA GLY A 212 5.14 20.81 -3.63
C GLY A 212 4.89 21.61 -4.93
N ARG A 213 4.30 21.00 -5.96
CA ARG A 213 3.87 21.66 -7.20
C ARG A 213 2.38 22.03 -7.21
N ASP A 214 1.66 21.83 -6.11
CA ASP A 214 0.21 21.93 -6.01
C ASP A 214 -0.55 21.01 -7.00
N ASP A 215 0.07 19.90 -7.41
CA ASP A 215 -0.55 18.89 -8.29
C ASP A 215 -1.31 17.85 -7.45
N VAL A 216 -2.49 18.26 -6.99
CA VAL A 216 -3.35 17.47 -6.10
C VAL A 216 -3.76 16.14 -6.73
N ASN A 217 -3.98 16.10 -8.05
CA ASN A 217 -4.37 14.87 -8.74
C ASN A 217 -3.24 13.85 -8.76
N ALA A 218 -2.01 14.29 -9.05
CA ALA A 218 -0.85 13.41 -8.99
C ALA A 218 -0.61 12.90 -7.55
N ALA A 219 -0.77 13.76 -6.53
CA ALA A 219 -0.66 13.36 -5.14
C ALA A 219 -1.70 12.30 -4.74
N HIS A 220 -2.97 12.46 -5.15
CA HIS A 220 -4.01 11.48 -4.90
C HIS A 220 -3.76 10.13 -5.59
N GLU A 221 -3.17 10.12 -6.78
CA GLU A 221 -2.81 8.86 -7.45
C GLU A 221 -1.75 8.09 -6.65
N TRP A 222 -0.75 8.78 -6.10
CA TRP A 222 0.26 8.16 -5.23
C TRP A 222 -0.32 7.66 -3.91
N ALA A 223 -1.26 8.40 -3.33
CA ALA A 223 -2.00 7.98 -2.13
C ALA A 223 -2.81 6.70 -2.40
N PHE A 224 -3.53 6.66 -3.52
CA PHE A 224 -4.31 5.49 -3.93
C PHE A 224 -3.44 4.25 -4.15
N LEU A 225 -2.25 4.41 -4.72
CA LEU A 225 -1.30 3.31 -4.89
C LEU A 225 -0.73 2.80 -3.57
N LEU A 226 -0.41 3.72 -2.65
CA LEU A 226 0.01 3.37 -1.28
C LEU A 226 -1.08 2.55 -0.57
N GLU A 227 -2.32 3.04 -0.59
CA GLU A 227 -3.48 2.39 0.02
C GLU A 227 -3.69 0.98 -0.56
N SER A 228 -3.65 0.87 -1.89
CA SER A 228 -3.83 -0.41 -2.59
C SER A 228 -2.72 -1.42 -2.26
N LEU A 229 -1.48 -0.96 -2.14
CA LEU A 229 -0.34 -1.78 -1.77
C LEU A 229 -0.44 -2.26 -0.31
N ALA A 230 -0.83 -1.37 0.60
CA ALA A 230 -1.09 -1.68 2.00
C ALA A 230 -2.21 -2.72 2.17
N ALA A 231 -3.32 -2.55 1.43
CA ALA A 231 -4.44 -3.49 1.42
C ALA A 231 -4.02 -4.86 0.87
N ALA A 232 -3.34 -4.90 -0.27
CA ALA A 232 -2.86 -6.15 -0.87
C ALA A 232 -1.93 -6.94 0.04
N ARG A 233 -0.97 -6.30 0.72
CA ARG A 233 -0.06 -6.97 1.68
C ARG A 233 -0.82 -7.63 2.83
N TYR A 234 -1.88 -7.00 3.30
CA TYR A 234 -2.67 -7.57 4.39
C TYR A 234 -3.40 -8.84 3.95
N HIS A 235 -3.97 -8.83 2.75
CA HIS A 235 -4.62 -10.00 2.15
C HIS A 235 -3.62 -11.11 1.78
N ASP A 236 -2.43 -10.73 1.31
CA ASP A 236 -1.36 -11.66 0.99
C ASP A 236 0.01 -11.15 1.46
N ARG A 237 0.55 -11.82 2.47
CA ARG A 237 1.87 -11.51 3.05
C ARG A 237 3.03 -11.77 2.08
N ARG A 238 2.79 -12.43 0.93
CA ARG A 238 3.79 -12.65 -0.11
C ARG A 238 3.93 -11.46 -1.05
N VAL A 239 3.04 -10.48 -0.99
CA VAL A 239 3.23 -9.16 -1.60
C VAL A 239 4.44 -8.50 -0.92
N GLN A 240 5.59 -8.63 -1.58
CA GLN A 240 6.90 -8.22 -1.07
C GLN A 240 7.49 -7.06 -1.89
N ARG A 241 6.79 -6.59 -2.93
CA ARG A 241 7.35 -5.69 -3.96
C ARG A 241 6.47 -4.48 -4.20
N GLU A 242 7.11 -3.43 -4.71
CA GLU A 242 6.48 -2.23 -5.27
C GLU A 242 5.41 -2.60 -6.29
N ILE A 243 4.30 -1.84 -6.34
CA ILE A 243 3.36 -1.91 -7.46
C ILE A 243 4.17 -1.61 -8.71
N ALA A 244 4.26 -2.58 -9.64
CA ALA A 244 4.85 -2.31 -10.93
C ALA A 244 3.94 -1.30 -11.65
N MET A 245 4.29 -0.02 -11.58
CA MET A 245 3.60 1.03 -12.33
C MET A 245 3.75 0.73 -13.83
N LEU A 246 2.70 0.18 -14.44
CA LEU A 246 2.60 -0.01 -15.89
C LEU A 246 2.33 1.31 -16.63
N GLN A 247 2.09 2.41 -15.90
CA GLN A 247 1.81 3.76 -16.41
C GLN A 247 2.85 4.27 -17.44
N LEU A 248 4.15 4.04 -17.21
CA LEU A 248 5.20 4.48 -18.14
C LEU A 248 5.36 3.56 -19.36
N LYS A 249 4.93 2.31 -19.26
CA LYS A 249 5.18 1.27 -20.27
C LYS A 249 4.05 1.16 -21.30
N LEU A 250 2.81 1.49 -20.93
CA LEU A 250 1.66 1.48 -21.82
C LEU A 250 1.68 2.62 -22.88
N LYS A 251 2.16 3.82 -22.52
CA LYS A 251 2.27 4.95 -23.48
C LYS A 251 3.17 4.65 -24.70
N ALA A 252 4.15 3.75 -24.56
CA ALA A 252 5.03 3.36 -25.67
C ALA A 252 4.37 2.38 -26.66
N VAL A 253 3.38 1.62 -26.21
CA VAL A 253 2.63 0.64 -27.01
C VAL A 253 1.58 1.32 -27.88
N ASP A 254 1.04 2.44 -27.42
CA ASP A 254 -0.04 3.19 -28.08
C ASP A 254 0.29 3.71 -29.47
N VAL A 255 1.57 3.80 -29.84
CA VAL A 255 2.00 4.24 -31.18
C VAL A 255 2.16 3.05 -32.15
N GLY A 256 1.90 1.80 -31.72
CA GLY A 256 1.96 0.61 -32.58
C GLY A 256 3.37 0.27 -33.09
N LEU A 257 4.42 0.82 -32.46
CA LEU A 257 5.81 0.70 -32.91
C LEU A 257 6.55 -0.49 -32.26
N THR A 258 6.04 -1.04 -31.16
CA THR A 258 6.68 -2.08 -30.33
C THR A 258 5.66 -2.97 -29.61
N SER A 259 6.03 -4.23 -29.33
CA SER A 259 5.28 -5.16 -28.47
C SER A 259 5.72 -5.01 -27.00
N LEU A 260 4.87 -5.38 -26.04
CA LEU A 260 5.31 -5.53 -24.64
C LEU A 260 5.92 -6.90 -24.44
N TRP A 261 7.07 -6.90 -23.79
CA TRP A 261 7.80 -8.10 -23.41
C TRP A 261 8.08 -8.05 -21.92
N GLU A 262 7.83 -9.15 -21.24
CA GLU A 262 8.22 -9.34 -19.86
C GLU A 262 9.58 -10.04 -19.84
N VAL A 263 10.54 -9.42 -19.17
CA VAL A 263 11.91 -9.92 -19.00
C VAL A 263 12.14 -10.18 -17.52
N THR A 264 12.37 -11.43 -17.14
CA THR A 264 12.88 -11.73 -15.79
C THR A 264 14.33 -11.25 -15.71
N LEU A 265 14.71 -10.61 -14.62
CA LEU A 265 16.07 -10.15 -14.33
C LEU A 265 16.56 -10.81 -13.05
N TYR A 266 17.76 -11.37 -13.08
CA TYR A 266 18.43 -11.96 -11.93
C TYR A 266 19.60 -11.07 -11.50
N PRO A 267 19.86 -10.87 -10.21
CA PRO A 267 21.02 -10.13 -9.75
C PRO A 267 22.33 -10.78 -10.25
N LEU A 268 23.33 -9.98 -10.58
CA LEU A 268 24.66 -10.50 -10.87
C LEU A 268 25.31 -11.09 -9.60
N PRO A 269 26.19 -12.10 -9.73
CA PRO A 269 26.90 -12.69 -8.60
C PRO A 269 27.59 -11.63 -7.74
N GLY A 270 27.32 -11.65 -6.43
CA GLY A 270 27.85 -10.67 -5.47
C GLY A 270 26.91 -9.52 -5.13
N GLN A 271 25.80 -9.33 -5.86
CA GLN A 271 24.75 -8.37 -5.53
C GLN A 271 23.65 -9.04 -4.71
N HIS A 272 23.24 -8.41 -3.60
CA HIS A 272 22.19 -8.92 -2.71
C HIS A 272 20.82 -8.34 -3.10
N LEU A 273 20.51 -8.31 -4.39
CA LEU A 273 19.23 -7.83 -4.92
C LEU A 273 18.35 -9.04 -5.29
N PRO A 274 17.03 -9.00 -5.07
CA PRO A 274 16.15 -10.09 -5.49
C PRO A 274 15.97 -10.10 -7.01
N PRO A 275 15.67 -11.25 -7.66
CA PRO A 275 15.28 -11.27 -9.07
C PRO A 275 14.04 -10.39 -9.30
N GLN A 276 14.01 -9.58 -10.34
CA GLN A 276 12.92 -8.64 -10.63
C GLN A 276 12.35 -8.87 -12.03
N TRP A 277 11.08 -8.56 -12.28
CA TRP A 277 10.47 -8.71 -13.60
C TRP A 277 10.22 -7.32 -14.18
N VAL A 278 10.69 -7.11 -15.40
CA VAL A 278 10.57 -5.81 -16.06
C VAL A 278 9.82 -6.01 -17.36
N VAL A 279 8.59 -5.50 -17.40
CA VAL A 279 7.87 -5.34 -18.66
C VAL A 279 8.52 -4.19 -19.41
N VAL A 280 8.88 -4.36 -20.67
CA VAL A 280 9.51 -3.32 -21.49
C VAL A 280 8.96 -3.36 -22.92
N PRO A 281 8.84 -2.21 -23.58
CA PRO A 281 8.54 -2.17 -25.00
C PRO A 281 9.73 -2.69 -25.81
N GLY A 282 9.48 -3.54 -26.79
CA GLY A 282 10.48 -4.03 -27.73
C GLY A 282 9.84 -4.54 -29.02
N ARG A 283 10.51 -4.35 -30.17
CA ARG A 283 10.08 -4.96 -31.43
C ARG A 283 10.25 -6.48 -31.41
N ASP A 284 11.24 -6.95 -30.66
CA ASP A 284 11.53 -8.35 -30.44
C ASP A 284 12.04 -8.59 -29.01
N SER A 285 12.20 -9.87 -28.63
CA SER A 285 12.68 -10.27 -27.31
C SER A 285 14.09 -9.77 -27.02
N ARG A 286 14.92 -9.55 -28.04
CA ARG A 286 16.30 -9.09 -27.88
C ARG A 286 16.32 -7.61 -27.52
N GLN A 287 15.59 -6.78 -28.27
CA GLN A 287 15.45 -5.37 -27.96
C GLN A 287 14.82 -5.16 -26.59
N ALA A 288 13.81 -5.97 -26.24
CA ALA A 288 13.25 -5.97 -24.89
C ALA A 288 14.30 -6.31 -23.83
N THR A 289 15.05 -7.39 -24.03
CA THR A 289 16.13 -7.78 -23.11
C THR A 289 17.15 -6.66 -22.90
N ASP A 290 17.62 -6.06 -24.00
CA ASP A 290 18.62 -4.98 -23.96
C ASP A 290 18.05 -3.74 -23.25
N THR A 291 16.79 -3.40 -23.51
CA THR A 291 16.09 -2.28 -22.88
C THR A 291 15.89 -2.53 -21.37
N ALA A 292 15.54 -3.75 -20.97
CA ALA A 292 15.41 -4.14 -19.57
C ALA A 292 16.75 -4.07 -18.83
N LEU A 293 17.84 -4.55 -19.44
CA LEU A 293 19.19 -4.51 -18.88
C LEU A 293 19.75 -3.08 -18.80
N GLN A 294 19.42 -2.24 -19.78
CA GLN A 294 19.84 -0.83 -19.79
C GLN A 294 19.17 -0.03 -18.65
N MET A 295 17.91 -0.31 -18.36
CA MET A 295 17.19 0.31 -17.23
C MET A 295 17.62 -0.26 -15.86
N ASN A 296 18.18 -1.47 -15.83
CA ASN A 296 18.48 -2.19 -14.59
C ASN A 296 19.94 -2.68 -14.59
N PRO A 297 20.92 -1.76 -14.47
CA PRO A 297 22.32 -2.14 -14.38
C PRO A 297 22.56 -2.99 -13.13
N GLY A 298 23.35 -4.06 -13.26
CA GLY A 298 23.61 -5.00 -12.16
C GLY A 298 22.79 -6.29 -12.20
N PHE A 299 21.89 -6.42 -13.18
CA PHE A 299 21.12 -7.62 -13.41
C PHE A 299 21.55 -8.35 -14.69
N ALA A 300 21.25 -9.64 -14.76
CA ALA A 300 21.33 -10.49 -15.93
C ALA A 300 19.93 -10.90 -16.37
N ALA A 301 19.70 -10.95 -17.68
CA ALA A 301 18.39 -11.31 -18.20
C ALA A 301 18.14 -12.81 -18.13
N GLY A 302 16.93 -13.16 -17.73
CA GLY A 302 16.37 -14.49 -17.64
C GLY A 302 15.35 -14.75 -18.74
N PRO A 303 14.31 -15.56 -18.47
CA PRO A 303 13.23 -15.81 -19.42
C PRO A 303 12.59 -14.52 -19.92
N VAL A 304 12.33 -14.47 -21.22
CA VAL A 304 11.64 -13.36 -21.88
C VAL A 304 10.40 -13.89 -22.58
N ARG A 305 9.24 -13.32 -22.25
CA ARG A 305 7.98 -13.67 -22.91
C ARG A 305 7.31 -12.44 -23.47
N ARG A 306 6.72 -12.59 -24.66
CA ARG A 306 5.88 -11.56 -25.26
C ARG A 306 4.56 -11.53 -24.51
N VAL A 307 4.14 -10.36 -24.07
CA VAL A 307 2.88 -10.17 -23.32
C VAL A 307 1.78 -9.60 -24.19
N SER A 308 2.13 -8.88 -25.28
CA SER A 308 1.17 -8.48 -26.31
C SER A 308 1.04 -9.55 -27.41
N ARG A 309 -0.16 -9.78 -27.96
CA ARG A 309 -0.38 -10.59 -29.17
C ARG A 309 0.09 -9.89 -30.44
#